data_AF-A0A2H3CWR8-F1
#
_entry.id   AF-A0A2H3CWR8-F1
#
_cell.length_a   1.000
_cell.length_b   1.000
_cell.length_c   1.000
_cell.angle_alpha   90.00
_cell.angle_beta   90.00
_cell.angle_gamma   90.00
#
_symmetry.space_group_name_H-M   'P 1'
#
loop_
_entity.id
_entity.type
_entity.pdbx_description
1 polymer ?
#
loop_
_entity_poly.entity_id
_entity_poly.type
_entity_poly.pdbx_seq_one_letter_code
_entity_poly.pdbx_strand_id
1 'polypeptide(L)'
;MESPEIQRMRERCNKFVPGLENAEFDPVAPVVQGLRPTRVGNVRVERELRPNRMHGGSSSIVHSYGQGGSGFSFSIGCAVDVLHLIDQVVLERRVGNFDVEMYRSNL
;
A
#
# COMPACT_ATOMS: atom_id res chain seq x y z
N MET A 1 8.20 -28.11 7.02
CA MET A 1 7.08 -28.42 6.12
C MET A 1 5.86 -29.02 6.82
N GLU A 2 5.95 -29.30 8.13
CA GLU A 2 4.88 -29.97 8.88
C GLU A 2 3.69 -29.09 9.30
N SER A 3 3.70 -27.79 8.98
CA SER A 3 2.55 -26.94 9.28
C SER A 3 1.35 -27.37 8.42
N PRO A 4 0.14 -27.51 9.00
CA PRO A 4 -1.06 -27.83 8.25
C PRO A 4 -1.34 -26.83 7.10
N GLU A 5 -0.96 -25.57 7.27
CA GLU A 5 -1.11 -24.52 6.25
C GLU A 5 -0.24 -24.80 5.03
N ILE A 6 1.02 -25.20 5.25
CA ILE A 6 1.98 -25.50 4.19
C ILE A 6 1.56 -26.76 3.43
N GLN A 7 1.13 -27.81 4.15
CA GLN A 7 0.64 -29.05 3.54
C GLN A 7 -0.57 -28.78 2.64
N ARG A 8 -1.57 -28.05 3.16
CA ARG A 8 -2.76 -27.64 2.37
C ARG A 8 -2.39 -26.77 1.16
N MET A 9 -1.39 -25.90 1.28
CA MET A 9 -0.90 -25.11 0.14
C MET A 9 -0.29 -26.00 -0.94
N ARG A 10 0.60 -26.93 -0.55
CA ARG A 10 1.28 -27.86 -1.47
C ARG A 10 0.28 -28.77 -2.19
N GLU A 11 -0.68 -29.32 -1.48
CA GLU A 11 -1.75 -30.15 -2.07
C GLU A 11 -2.52 -29.40 -3.16
N ARG A 12 -2.91 -28.15 -2.88
CA ARG A 12 -3.60 -27.29 -3.87
C ARG A 12 -2.72 -26.98 -5.08
N CYS A 13 -1.43 -26.72 -4.87
CA CYS A 13 -0.48 -26.48 -5.95
C CYS A 13 -0.31 -27.73 -6.83
N ASN A 14 -0.11 -28.92 -6.24
CA ASN A 14 0.04 -30.18 -6.98
C ASN A 14 -1.23 -30.55 -7.75
N LYS A 15 -2.41 -30.26 -7.20
CA LYS A 15 -3.68 -30.44 -7.92
C LYS A 15 -3.81 -29.50 -9.12
N PHE A 16 -3.27 -28.28 -9.01
CA PHE A 16 -3.34 -27.27 -10.09
C PHE A 16 -2.30 -27.54 -11.19
N VAL A 17 -1.11 -28.02 -10.82
CA VAL A 17 0.00 -28.33 -11.74
C VAL A 17 0.46 -29.78 -11.52
N PRO A 18 -0.03 -30.75 -12.32
CA PRO A 18 0.42 -32.14 -12.23
C PRO A 18 1.93 -32.26 -12.48
N GLY A 19 2.62 -33.08 -11.67
CA GLY A 19 4.07 -33.27 -11.73
C GLY A 19 4.86 -32.36 -10.80
N LEU A 20 4.24 -31.30 -10.25
CA LEU A 20 4.88 -30.40 -9.29
C LEU A 20 5.23 -31.10 -7.96
N GLU A 21 4.58 -32.21 -7.64
CA GLU A 21 4.91 -33.03 -6.47
C GLU A 21 6.36 -33.52 -6.45
N ASN A 22 6.98 -33.64 -7.63
CA ASN A 22 8.37 -34.07 -7.82
C ASN A 22 9.37 -32.91 -7.80
N ALA A 23 8.92 -31.66 -7.70
CA ALA A 23 9.81 -30.52 -7.65
C ALA A 23 10.59 -30.48 -6.33
N GLU A 24 11.89 -30.25 -6.43
CA GLU A 24 12.75 -30.02 -5.27
C GLU A 24 12.62 -28.57 -4.78
N PHE A 25 12.77 -28.39 -3.47
CA PHE A 25 12.83 -27.05 -2.90
C PHE A 25 14.19 -26.41 -3.18
N ASP A 26 14.19 -25.12 -3.48
CA ASP A 26 15.41 -24.35 -3.65
C ASP A 26 16.12 -24.21 -2.28
N PRO A 27 17.36 -24.71 -2.13
CA PRO A 27 18.09 -24.66 -0.87
C PRO A 27 18.45 -23.24 -0.40
N VAL A 28 18.45 -22.24 -1.30
CA VAL A 28 18.75 -20.84 -0.95
C VAL A 28 17.52 -19.96 -0.78
N ALA A 29 16.33 -20.45 -1.12
CA ALA A 29 15.07 -19.72 -0.98
C ALA A 29 14.15 -20.42 0.05
N PRO A 30 14.35 -20.17 1.36
CA PRO A 30 13.55 -20.80 2.40
C PRO A 30 12.09 -20.37 2.33
N VAL A 31 11.22 -21.18 2.95
CA VAL A 31 9.80 -20.80 3.14
C VAL A 31 9.74 -19.55 4.01
N VAL A 32 9.10 -18.51 3.50
CA VAL A 32 8.90 -17.23 4.20
C VAL A 32 7.45 -17.01 4.56
N GLN A 33 7.23 -16.35 5.70
CA GLN A 33 5.92 -15.88 6.13
C GLN A 33 5.99 -14.36 6.34
N GLY A 34 5.01 -13.65 5.78
CA GLY A 34 4.90 -12.20 5.91
C GLY A 34 3.54 -11.78 6.45
N LEU A 35 3.51 -10.67 7.18
CA LEU A 35 2.27 -10.02 7.60
C LEU A 35 1.85 -9.02 6.53
N ARG A 36 0.63 -9.19 6.00
CA ARG A 36 0.06 -8.26 5.02
C ARG A 36 -0.58 -7.08 5.76
N PRO A 37 -0.26 -5.82 5.41
CA PRO A 37 -0.89 -4.65 5.98
C PRO A 37 -2.27 -4.45 5.35
N THR A 38 -3.22 -5.34 5.66
CA THR A 38 -4.61 -5.26 5.18
C THR A 38 -5.41 -4.29 6.05
N ARG A 39 -6.28 -3.50 5.41
CA ARG A 39 -7.13 -2.53 6.09
C ARG A 39 -8.60 -2.73 5.70
N VAL A 40 -9.50 -2.53 6.67
CA VAL A 40 -10.95 -2.42 6.40
C VAL A 40 -11.23 -1.09 5.67
N GLY A 41 -11.93 -1.16 4.54
CA GLY A 41 -12.27 0.03 3.75
C GLY A 41 -11.17 0.48 2.78
N ASN A 42 -10.49 -0.48 2.14
CA ASN A 42 -9.47 -0.31 1.10
C ASN A 42 -8.15 0.35 1.55
N VAL A 43 -7.22 0.47 0.60
CA VAL A 43 -5.96 1.19 0.73
C VAL A 43 -6.22 2.63 1.14
N ARG A 44 -5.41 3.15 2.05
CA ARG A 44 -5.40 4.55 2.42
C ARG A 44 -4.22 5.24 1.77
N VAL A 45 -4.50 6.11 0.80
CA VAL A 45 -3.57 7.12 0.30
C VAL A 45 -4.25 8.47 0.48
N GLU A 46 -3.90 9.17 1.56
CA GLU A 46 -4.68 10.32 2.03
C GLU A 46 -3.85 11.25 2.91
N ARG A 47 -4.08 12.56 2.78
CA ARG A 47 -3.53 13.55 3.69
C ARG A 47 -4.39 13.69 4.95
N GLU A 48 -3.73 13.70 6.10
CA GLU A 48 -4.37 14.06 7.36
C GLU A 48 -4.70 15.56 7.42
N LEU A 49 -5.95 15.90 7.71
CA LEU A 49 -6.41 17.30 7.74
C LEU A 49 -6.52 17.88 9.15
N ARG A 50 -6.10 17.14 10.19
CA ARG A 50 -6.12 17.65 11.58
C ARG A 50 -5.32 18.94 11.70
N PRO A 51 -5.78 19.93 12.49
CA PRO A 51 -5.06 21.19 12.65
C PRO A 51 -3.64 20.99 13.18
N ASN A 52 -2.68 21.66 12.54
CA ASN A 52 -1.31 21.72 13.01
C ASN A 52 -1.22 22.74 14.16
N ARG A 53 -1.03 22.24 15.37
CA ARG A 53 -0.99 23.05 16.60
C ARG A 53 0.25 23.94 16.72
N MET A 54 1.33 23.66 15.98
CA MET A 54 2.58 24.41 16.10
C MET A 54 2.74 25.50 15.03
N HIS A 55 2.21 25.28 13.83
CA HIS A 55 2.43 26.18 12.69
C HIS A 55 1.14 26.79 12.11
N GLY A 56 -0.04 26.49 12.69
CA GLY A 56 -1.33 26.83 12.08
C GLY A 56 -1.59 26.01 10.81
N GLY A 57 -2.83 26.07 10.29
CA GLY A 57 -3.23 25.31 9.10
C GLY A 57 -3.42 23.80 9.35
N SER A 58 -3.54 23.02 8.27
CA SER A 58 -3.72 21.56 8.33
C SER A 58 -2.40 20.79 8.39
N SER A 59 -2.44 19.57 8.94
CA SER A 59 -1.30 18.65 8.99
C SER A 59 -0.69 18.40 7.60
N SER A 60 0.61 18.11 7.56
CA SER A 60 1.34 17.71 6.35
C SER A 60 1.61 16.21 6.29
N ILE A 61 0.99 15.43 7.16
CA ILE A 61 1.16 13.98 7.20
C ILE A 61 0.34 13.36 6.06
N VAL A 62 1.01 12.60 5.19
CA VAL A 62 0.38 11.78 4.17
C VAL A 62 0.50 10.31 4.58
N HIS A 63 -0.62 9.63 4.60
CA HIS A 63 -0.74 8.20 4.91
C HIS A 63 -0.73 7.41 3.60
N SER A 64 0.08 6.35 3.53
CA SER A 64 0.10 5.39 2.40
C SER A 64 0.24 3.96 2.93
N TYR A 65 -0.87 3.33 3.29
CA TYR A 65 -0.89 1.96 3.86
C TYR A 65 -2.21 1.24 3.57
N GLY A 66 -2.29 -0.05 3.88
CA GLY A 66 -3.53 -0.83 3.72
C GLY A 66 -3.61 -1.63 2.41
N GLN A 67 -2.51 -1.76 1.68
CA GLN A 67 -2.46 -2.44 0.37
C GLN A 67 -2.65 -3.96 0.46
N GLY A 68 -2.62 -4.55 1.65
CA GLY A 68 -2.85 -5.98 1.85
C GLY A 68 -1.92 -6.84 0.98
N GLY A 69 -2.50 -7.72 0.16
CA GLY A 69 -1.77 -8.60 -0.76
C GLY A 69 -1.33 -7.96 -2.08
N SER A 70 -1.74 -6.72 -2.35
CA SER A 70 -1.55 -6.05 -3.64
C SER A 70 -0.53 -4.91 -3.59
N GLY A 71 0.29 -4.84 -2.52
CA GLY A 71 1.25 -3.77 -2.30
C GLY A 71 2.22 -3.54 -3.46
N PHE A 72 2.73 -4.61 -4.06
CA PHE A 72 3.62 -4.50 -5.22
C PHE A 72 2.90 -3.88 -6.42
N SER A 73 1.74 -4.43 -6.80
CA SER A 73 0.95 -3.96 -7.93
C SER A 73 0.46 -2.51 -7.77
N PHE A 74 0.16 -2.08 -6.55
CA PHE A 74 -0.32 -0.72 -6.27
C PHE A 74 0.79 0.29 -5.97
N SER A 75 2.04 -0.15 -5.83
CA SER A 75 3.14 0.68 -5.33
C SER A 75 3.33 1.98 -6.11
N ILE A 76 3.43 1.89 -7.44
CA ILE A 76 3.65 3.05 -8.31
C ILE A 76 2.47 4.01 -8.27
N GLY A 77 1.23 3.51 -8.38
CA GLY A 77 0.03 4.35 -8.30
C GLY A 77 -0.06 5.09 -6.96
N CYS A 78 0.16 4.37 -5.85
CA CYS A 78 0.18 4.97 -4.51
C CYS A 78 1.28 6.03 -4.38
N ALA A 79 2.45 5.82 -4.98
CA ALA A 79 3.55 6.79 -4.94
C ALA A 79 3.20 8.06 -5.72
N VAL A 80 2.55 7.93 -6.87
CA VAL A 80 2.06 9.05 -7.68
C VAL A 80 0.99 9.83 -6.91
N ASP A 81 0.03 9.17 -6.28
CA ASP A 81 -1.00 9.83 -5.47
C ASP A 81 -0.40 10.57 -4.26
N VAL A 82 0.59 9.96 -3.60
CA VAL A 82 1.34 10.62 -2.51
C VAL A 82 2.06 11.87 -3.01
N LEU A 83 2.68 11.83 -4.18
CA LEU A 83 3.36 12.99 -4.76
C LEU A 83 2.38 14.15 -4.98
N HIS A 84 1.20 13.89 -5.56
CA HIS A 84 0.18 14.92 -5.75
C HIS A 84 -0.27 15.55 -4.42
N LEU A 85 -0.44 14.74 -3.37
CA LEU A 85 -0.80 15.25 -2.03
C LEU A 85 0.32 16.10 -1.43
N ILE A 86 1.58 15.75 -1.67
CA ILE A 86 2.74 16.54 -1.22
C ILE A 86 2.79 17.87 -1.98
N ASP A 87 2.57 17.87 -3.28
CA ASP A 87 2.56 19.10 -4.08
C ASP A 87 1.47 20.07 -3.59
N GLN A 88 0.28 19.57 -3.28
CA GLN A 88 -0.79 20.37 -2.66
C GLN A 88 -0.34 20.99 -1.33
N VAL A 89 0.28 20.20 -0.45
CA VAL A 89 0.81 20.69 0.85
C VAL A 89 1.86 21.80 0.63
N VAL A 90 2.75 21.62 -0.35
CA VAL A 90 3.80 22.59 -0.65
C VAL A 90 3.20 23.89 -1.21
N LEU A 91 2.21 23.80 -2.10
CA LEU A 91 1.51 24.95 -2.65
C LEU A 91 0.76 25.74 -1.57
N GLU A 92 -0.02 25.06 -0.73
CA GLU A 92 -0.73 25.70 0.40
C GLU A 92 0.21 26.49 1.31
N ARG A 93 1.39 25.93 1.61
CA ARG A 93 2.41 26.60 2.44
C ARG A 93 3.06 27.80 1.77
N ARG A 94 3.20 27.78 0.44
CA ARG A 94 3.82 28.88 -0.33
C ARG A 94 2.86 30.04 -0.55
N VAL A 95 1.57 29.76 -0.77
CA VAL A 95 0.60 30.77 -1.21
C VAL A 95 -0.25 31.30 -0.06
N GLY A 96 -0.39 30.57 1.05
CA GLY A 96 -1.28 30.92 2.16
C GLY A 96 -2.74 30.72 1.77
N ASN A 97 -3.41 29.70 2.34
CA ASN A 97 -4.81 29.31 2.15
C ASN A 97 -5.41 29.67 0.77
N PHE A 98 -5.08 28.87 -0.25
CA PHE A 98 -5.76 28.91 -1.54
C PHE A 98 -6.87 27.86 -1.60
N ASP A 99 -7.99 28.20 -2.25
CA ASP A 99 -9.18 27.36 -2.35
C ASP A 99 -8.95 26.17 -3.31
N VAL A 100 -9.06 24.96 -2.77
CA VAL A 100 -8.66 23.68 -3.42
C VAL A 100 -9.68 23.24 -4.48
N GLU A 101 -10.89 23.80 -4.47
CA GLU A 101 -11.97 23.53 -5.42
C GLU A 101 -11.56 23.80 -6.89
N MET A 102 -10.64 24.75 -7.14
CA MET A 102 -10.27 25.16 -8.50
C MET A 102 -9.39 24.15 -9.26
N TYR A 103 -8.68 23.24 -8.58
CA TYR A 103 -7.78 22.28 -9.25
C TYR A 103 -8.48 20.96 -9.64
N ARG A 104 -9.65 20.69 -9.04
CA ARG A 104 -10.44 19.48 -9.32
C ARG A 104 -11.22 19.53 -10.65
N SER A 105 -11.33 20.70 -11.27
CA SER A 105 -12.08 20.89 -12.52
C SER A 105 -11.27 20.65 -13.79
N ASN A 106 -9.98 20.30 -13.69
CA ASN A 106 -9.07 20.10 -14.83
C ASN A 106 -8.56 18.65 -14.97
N LEU A 107 -9.25 17.67 -14.37
CA LEU A 107 -9.03 16.24 -14.59
C LEU A 107 -10.32 15.57 -15.08
#